data_AF-A0A9D6V2Z1-F1
#
_entry.id   AF-A0A9D6V2Z1-F1
#
_cell.length_a   1.000
_cell.length_b   1.000
_cell.length_c   1.000
_cell.angle_alpha   90.00
_cell.angle_beta   90.00
_cell.angle_gamma   90.00
#
_symmetry.space_group_name_H-M   'P 1'
#
loop_
_entity.id
_entity.type
_entity.pdbx_description
1 polymer ?
#
loop_
_entity_poly.entity_id
_entity_poly.type
_entity_poly.pdbx_seq_one_letter_code
_entity_poly.pdbx_strand_id
1 'polypeptide(L)'
;MRIDVDALKCIGCMACEMACGYHRDDAFALLASCIVVYRAREKKDYFGVVVKEEESLTIARPEGVEIKRIGVAEEAGDSGQKKEADASAKPMLLREPCDLCSDMKYGPMCVKICPVNAISLQDEGE
;
A
#
# COMPACT_ATOMS: atom_id res chain seq x y z
N MET A 1 5.81 9.65 -10.73
CA MET A 1 5.88 8.18 -10.89
C MET A 1 5.34 7.58 -9.61
N ARG A 2 4.52 6.53 -9.70
CA ARG A 2 3.93 5.87 -8.53
C ARG A 2 4.13 4.36 -8.57
N ILE A 3 3.96 3.72 -7.41
CA ILE A 3 3.91 2.27 -7.31
C ILE A 3 2.53 1.81 -7.79
N ASP A 4 2.51 0.95 -8.80
CA ASP A 4 1.32 0.25 -9.27
C ASP A 4 1.34 -1.21 -8.81
N VAL A 5 0.16 -1.74 -8.48
CA VAL A 5 0.02 -3.11 -7.95
C VAL A 5 -1.07 -3.87 -8.68
N ASP A 6 -0.65 -4.91 -9.41
CA ASP A 6 -1.53 -5.91 -10.01
C ASP A 6 -1.96 -6.92 -8.94
N ALA A 7 -3.14 -6.68 -8.35
CA ALA A 7 -3.70 -7.53 -7.32
C ALA A 7 -4.03 -8.96 -7.79
N LEU A 8 -4.21 -9.18 -9.11
CA LEU A 8 -4.48 -10.52 -9.66
C LEU A 8 -3.23 -11.39 -9.72
N LYS A 9 -2.04 -10.77 -9.80
CA LYS A 9 -0.75 -11.47 -9.73
C LYS A 9 -0.23 -11.61 -8.29
N CYS A 10 -0.65 -10.73 -7.39
CA CYS A 10 -0.16 -10.71 -6.02
C CYS A 10 -0.45 -12.03 -5.30
N ILE A 11 0.56 -12.59 -4.63
CA ILE A 11 0.43 -13.84 -3.84
C ILE A 11 0.40 -13.60 -2.33
N GLY A 12 0.32 -12.34 -1.90
CA GLY A 12 0.23 -11.97 -0.48
C GLY A 12 1.46 -12.37 0.36
N CYS A 13 2.65 -12.50 -0.24
CA CYS A 13 3.86 -12.99 0.43
C CYS A 13 4.53 -11.98 1.40
N MET A 14 4.08 -10.71 1.41
CA MET A 14 4.60 -9.63 2.26
C MET A 14 6.07 -9.23 2.02
N ALA A 15 6.73 -9.75 0.98
CA ALA A 15 8.12 -9.41 0.67
C ALA A 15 8.29 -7.90 0.38
N CYS A 16 7.31 -7.27 -0.27
CA CYS A 16 7.33 -5.83 -0.54
C CYS A 16 7.23 -4.97 0.74
N GLU A 17 6.43 -5.40 1.71
CA GLU A 17 6.28 -4.72 3.01
C GLU A 17 7.54 -4.85 3.85
N MET A 18 8.15 -6.03 3.86
CA MET A 18 9.45 -6.24 4.49
C MET A 18 10.55 -5.37 3.85
N ALA A 19 10.58 -5.29 2.53
CA ALA A 19 11.56 -4.50 1.80
C ALA A 19 11.37 -2.98 2.00
N CYS A 20 10.14 -2.47 1.99
CA CYS A 20 9.91 -1.06 2.31
C CYS A 20 10.23 -0.80 3.79
N GLY A 21 9.84 -1.66 4.74
CA GLY A 21 10.23 -1.51 6.15
C GLY A 21 11.75 -1.42 6.35
N TYR A 22 12.52 -2.25 5.66
CA TYR A 22 13.99 -2.21 5.68
C TYR A 22 14.55 -0.89 5.13
N HIS A 23 14.03 -0.39 4.02
CA HIS A 23 14.39 0.91 3.48
C HIS A 23 14.09 2.05 4.49
N ARG A 24 12.97 1.97 5.20
CA ARG A 24 12.49 3.07 6.05
C ARG A 24 13.18 3.18 7.42
N ASP A 25 13.69 2.08 7.96
CA ASP A 25 14.19 2.03 9.35
C ASP A 25 15.48 1.20 9.50
N ASP A 26 16.14 0.82 8.40
CA ASP A 26 17.31 -0.09 8.35
C ASP A 26 17.10 -1.43 9.10
N ALA A 27 15.84 -1.77 9.35
CA ALA A 27 15.38 -2.91 10.13
C ALA A 27 14.10 -3.49 9.51
N PHE A 28 13.73 -4.73 9.85
CA PHE A 28 12.47 -5.32 9.39
C PHE A 28 11.25 -4.75 10.15
N ALA A 29 11.11 -3.43 10.15
CA ALA A 29 10.07 -2.66 10.81
C ALA A 29 8.85 -2.51 9.91
N LEU A 30 7.95 -3.51 9.91
CA LEU A 30 6.74 -3.51 9.09
C LEU A 30 5.82 -2.29 9.35
N LEU A 31 5.90 -1.71 10.55
CA LEU A 31 5.14 -0.49 10.92
C LEU A 31 5.65 0.78 10.24
N ALA A 32 6.89 0.80 9.77
CA ALA A 32 7.45 1.92 9.01
C ALA A 32 7.15 1.82 7.50
N SER A 33 6.69 0.66 7.03
CA SER A 33 6.50 0.40 5.59
C SER A 33 5.41 1.29 4.97
N CYS A 34 5.74 1.90 3.85
CA CYS A 34 4.86 2.63 2.96
C CYS A 34 3.86 1.75 2.18
N ILE A 35 4.13 0.44 2.07
CA ILE A 35 3.33 -0.55 1.33
C ILE A 35 2.97 -1.71 2.26
N VAL A 36 1.70 -2.07 2.34
CA VAL A 36 1.21 -3.10 3.28
C VAL A 36 0.32 -4.09 2.58
N VAL A 37 0.56 -5.36 2.84
CA VAL A 37 -0.38 -6.43 2.51
C VAL A 37 -1.31 -6.61 3.71
N TYR A 38 -2.61 -6.47 3.49
CA TYR A 38 -3.59 -6.68 4.54
C TYR A 38 -4.55 -7.81 4.16
N ARG A 39 -5.15 -8.43 5.17
CA ARG A 39 -6.21 -9.44 4.99
C ARG A 39 -7.52 -8.87 5.50
N ALA A 40 -8.56 -8.86 4.66
CA ALA A 40 -9.88 -8.47 5.14
C ALA A 40 -10.44 -9.59 6.03
N ARG A 41 -11.04 -9.22 7.16
CA ARG A 41 -11.59 -10.21 8.11
C ARG A 41 -12.83 -10.92 7.58
N GLU A 42 -13.51 -10.32 6.61
CA GLU A 42 -14.83 -10.75 6.14
C GLU A 42 -14.78 -11.88 5.09
N LYS A 43 -13.65 -12.05 4.40
CA LYS A 43 -13.48 -13.08 3.37
C LYS A 43 -12.17 -13.86 3.59
N LYS A 44 -12.29 -15.17 3.78
CA LYS A 44 -11.13 -16.07 3.84
C LYS A 44 -10.37 -16.00 2.51
N ASP A 45 -9.05 -15.95 2.58
CA ASP A 45 -8.15 -15.80 1.42
C ASP A 45 -8.29 -14.47 0.64
N TYR A 46 -8.89 -13.46 1.27
CA TYR A 46 -8.98 -12.11 0.72
C TYR A 46 -7.86 -11.24 1.28
N PHE A 47 -6.98 -10.78 0.39
CA PHE A 47 -5.94 -9.82 0.71
C PHE A 47 -5.94 -8.68 -0.31
N GLY A 48 -5.51 -7.51 0.15
CA GLY A 48 -5.26 -6.35 -0.68
C GLY A 48 -3.89 -5.78 -0.36
N VAL A 49 -3.46 -4.84 -1.19
CA VAL A 49 -2.22 -4.08 -0.99
C VAL A 49 -2.55 -2.61 -0.91
N VAL A 50 -2.08 -1.94 0.14
CA VAL A 50 -2.20 -0.49 0.29
C VAL A 50 -0.83 0.13 0.13
N VAL A 51 -0.73 1.21 -0.65
CA VAL A 51 0.44 2.06 -0.76
C VAL A 51 0.06 3.45 -0.27
N LYS A 52 0.84 4.00 0.66
CA LYS A 52 0.74 5.38 1.11
C LYS A 52 1.56 6.27 0.18
N GLU A 53 0.88 7.16 -0.53
CA GLU A 53 1.48 8.27 -1.26
C GLU A 53 1.38 9.56 -0.43
N GLU A 54 1.96 10.66 -0.92
CA GLU A 54 1.98 11.94 -0.22
C GLU A 54 0.57 12.44 0.11
N GLU A 55 -0.30 12.46 -0.90
CA GLU A 55 -1.67 12.97 -0.80
C GLU A 55 -2.74 11.88 -0.99
N SER A 56 -2.35 10.62 -1.18
CA SER A 56 -3.28 9.54 -1.47
C SER A 56 -2.96 8.20 -0.79
N LEU A 57 -3.95 7.33 -0.71
CA LEU A 57 -3.80 5.90 -0.46
C LEU A 57 -4.25 5.14 -1.70
N THR A 58 -3.33 4.41 -2.32
CA THR A 58 -3.62 3.51 -3.44
C THR A 58 -3.92 2.13 -2.86
N ILE A 59 -5.14 1.63 -3.07
CA ILE A 59 -5.64 0.36 -2.54
C ILE A 59 -5.88 -0.57 -3.72
N ALA A 60 -5.03 -1.58 -3.87
CA ALA A 60 -5.15 -2.59 -4.91
C ALA A 60 -5.82 -3.85 -4.37
N ARG A 61 -6.91 -4.25 -5.04
CA ARG A 61 -7.69 -5.46 -4.76
C ARG A 61 -8.01 -6.20 -6.06
N PRO A 62 -8.39 -7.49 -6.02
CA PRO A 62 -8.80 -8.22 -7.22
C PRO A 62 -9.95 -7.56 -8.00
N GLU A 63 -10.82 -6.79 -7.32
CA GLU A 63 -11.90 -6.04 -7.94
C GLU A 63 -11.46 -4.76 -8.67
N GLY A 64 -10.23 -4.31 -8.43
CA GLY A 64 -9.67 -3.10 -9.03
C GLY A 64 -8.81 -2.28 -8.06
N VAL A 65 -8.28 -1.17 -8.57
CA VAL A 65 -7.49 -0.20 -7.81
C VAL A 65 -8.38 0.99 -7.42
N GLU A 66 -8.37 1.33 -6.13
CA GLU A 66 -9.07 2.48 -5.56
C GLU A 66 -8.05 3.49 -5.02
N ILE A 67 -8.14 4.76 -5.41
CA ILE A 67 -7.29 5.84 -4.90
C ILE A 67 -8.11 6.71 -3.94
N LYS A 68 -7.72 6.77 -2.67
CA LYS A 68 -8.35 7.63 -1.65
C LYS A 68 -7.47 8.82 -1.33
N ARG A 69 -7.93 10.04 -1.58
CA ARG A 69 -7.19 11.26 -1.23
C ARG A 69 -7.22 11.53 0.26
N ILE A 70 -6.08 11.94 0.80
CA ILE A 70 -5.88 12.29 2.21
C ILE A 70 -6.28 13.75 2.39
N GLY A 71 -7.01 14.06 3.46
CA GLY A 71 -7.39 15.44 3.80
C GLY A 71 -8.73 15.93 3.23
N VAL A 72 -9.41 15.15 2.39
CA VAL A 72 -10.83 15.40 2.06
C VAL A 72 -11.69 14.84 3.20
N ALA A 73 -11.88 15.66 4.24
CA ALA A 73 -12.80 15.50 5.37
C ALA A 73 -13.30 14.07 5.66
N GLU A 74 -12.57 13.34 6.52
CA GLU A 74 -13.25 12.55 7.54
C GLU A 74 -13.23 13.38 8.83
N GLU A 75 -14.04 14.45 8.84
CA GLU A 75 -14.60 14.87 10.12
C GLU A 75 -15.36 13.68 10.68
N ALA A 76 -15.06 13.33 11.92
CA ALA A 76 -15.84 12.37 12.69
C ALA A 76 -17.32 12.78 12.64
N GLY A 77 -18.14 11.98 11.97
CA GLY A 77 -19.55 12.31 11.76
C GLY A 77 -20.36 11.12 11.31
N ASP A 78 -20.86 10.38 12.31
CA ASP A 78 -22.11 9.62 12.31
C ASP A 78 -23.06 9.93 11.13
N SER A 79 -22.88 9.24 10.00
CA SER A 79 -23.90 9.21 8.94
C SER A 79 -23.71 7.99 8.03
N GLY A 80 -24.10 6.84 8.55
CA GLY A 80 -25.10 6.03 7.86
C GLY A 80 -24.83 5.56 6.43
N GLN A 81 -23.62 5.07 6.11
CA GLN A 81 -23.44 4.07 5.05
C GLN A 81 -22.18 3.23 5.33
N LYS A 82 -22.41 2.03 5.90
CA LYS A 82 -21.38 1.02 6.17
C LYS A 82 -20.77 0.51 4.85
N LYS A 83 -19.69 1.13 4.39
CA LYS A 83 -18.58 0.37 3.79
C LYS A 83 -17.48 0.38 4.83
N GLU A 84 -17.30 -0.74 5.54
CA GLU A 84 -16.27 -0.85 6.56
C GLU A 84 -14.91 -0.48 5.95
N ALA A 85 -14.36 0.66 6.36
CA ALA A 85 -12.99 1.00 6.02
C ALA A 85 -12.09 -0.06 6.64
N ASP A 86 -11.26 -0.71 5.82
CA ASP A 86 -10.34 -1.75 6.29
C ASP A 86 -9.57 -1.24 7.50
N ALA A 87 -9.62 -1.98 8.62
CA ALA A 87 -8.95 -1.60 9.87
C ALA A 87 -7.44 -1.33 9.69
N SER A 88 -6.86 -1.86 8.61
CA SER A 88 -5.47 -1.65 8.20
C SER A 88 -5.18 -0.28 7.58
N ALA A 89 -6.18 0.50 7.16
CA ALA A 89 -5.99 1.82 6.56
C ALA A 89 -5.71 2.92 7.60
N LYS A 90 -6.27 2.82 8.81
CA LYS A 90 -6.07 3.82 9.87
C LYS A 90 -4.59 3.97 10.31
N PRO A 91 -3.82 2.87 10.48
CA PRO A 91 -2.38 2.98 10.73
C PRO A 91 -1.56 3.55 9.58
N MET A 92 -2.04 3.51 8.32
CA MET A 92 -1.29 4.03 7.16
C MET A 92 -1.15 5.54 7.16
N LEU A 93 -2.11 6.26 7.77
CA LEU A 93 -2.10 7.72 7.75
C LEU A 93 -0.91 8.32 8.50
N LEU A 94 -0.38 7.60 9.50
CA LEU A 94 0.76 8.02 10.32
C LEU A 94 2.12 7.64 9.73
N ARG A 95 2.13 6.84 8.65
CA ARG A 95 3.38 6.41 8.00
C ARG A 95 3.84 7.46 7.01
N GLU A 96 5.15 7.55 6.86
CA GLU A 96 5.74 8.39 5.83
C GLU A 96 5.36 7.87 4.42
N PRO A 97 5.14 8.79 3.47
CA PRO A 97 4.75 8.41 2.12
C PRO A 97 5.88 7.71 1.38
N CYS A 98 5.49 6.93 0.36
CA CYS A 98 6.42 6.28 -0.53
C CYS A 98 7.32 7.33 -1.22
N ASP A 99 8.62 7.16 -1.05
CA ASP A 99 9.70 7.97 -1.63
C ASP A 99 10.38 7.25 -2.81
N LEU A 100 9.79 6.15 -3.30
CA LEU A 100 10.34 5.27 -4.31
C LEU A 100 11.74 4.72 -3.97
N CYS A 101 12.11 4.66 -2.69
CA CYS A 101 13.44 4.33 -2.20
C CYS A 101 14.53 5.24 -2.83
N SER A 102 14.31 6.56 -2.80
CA SER A 102 15.13 7.56 -3.51
C SER A 102 16.62 7.57 -3.18
N ASP A 103 17.01 7.08 -2.01
CA ASP A 103 18.38 6.97 -1.50
C ASP A 103 19.01 5.58 -1.74
N MET A 104 18.22 4.59 -2.16
CA MET A 104 18.68 3.23 -2.42
C MET A 104 19.11 3.08 -3.88
N LYS A 105 20.39 2.71 -4.09
CA LYS A 105 20.98 2.54 -5.44
C LYS A 105 20.16 1.65 -6.40
N TYR A 106 19.49 0.63 -5.88
CA TYR A 106 18.71 -0.33 -6.68
C TYR A 106 17.19 -0.22 -6.47
N GLY A 107 16.74 0.86 -5.83
CA GLY A 107 15.32 1.12 -5.55
C GLY A 107 14.46 1.24 -6.83
N PRO A 108 13.12 1.11 -6.71
CA PRO A 108 12.35 0.77 -5.51
C PRO A 108 12.43 -0.73 -5.17
N MET A 109 12.69 -1.04 -3.91
CA MET A 109 12.94 -2.43 -3.50
C MET A 109 11.69 -3.32 -3.58
N CYS A 110 10.49 -2.76 -3.41
CA CYS A 110 9.23 -3.48 -3.55
C CYS A 110 9.02 -4.05 -4.97
N VAL A 111 9.47 -3.32 -6.00
CA VAL A 111 9.46 -3.78 -7.40
C VAL A 111 10.49 -4.90 -7.59
N LYS A 112 11.72 -4.71 -7.09
CA LYS A 112 12.82 -5.67 -7.26
C LYS A 112 12.59 -7.01 -6.56
N ILE A 113 11.96 -6.99 -5.39
CA ILE A 113 11.77 -8.18 -4.57
C ILE A 113 10.52 -8.98 -4.94
N CYS A 114 9.59 -8.39 -5.70
CA CYS A 114 8.32 -9.03 -6.01
C CYS A 114 8.54 -10.31 -6.84
N PRO A 115 8.27 -11.52 -6.30
CA PRO A 115 8.62 -12.77 -6.98
C PRO A 115 7.73 -13.07 -8.20
N VAL A 116 6.61 -12.35 -8.31
CA VAL A 116 5.55 -12.57 -9.31
C VAL A 116 5.32 -11.35 -10.20
N ASN A 117 6.19 -10.33 -10.10
CA ASN A 117 6.08 -9.08 -10.87
C ASN A 117 4.69 -8.43 -10.77
N ALA A 118 4.08 -8.50 -9.58
CA ALA A 118 2.81 -7.85 -9.29
C ALA A 118 2.97 -6.35 -8.98
N ILE A 119 4.18 -5.85 -8.82
CA ILE A 119 4.46 -4.45 -8.46
C ILE A 119 5.31 -3.83 -9.56
N SER A 120 4.89 -2.67 -10.06
CA SER A 120 5.57 -1.93 -11.12
C SER A 120 5.60 -0.42 -10.85
N LEU A 121 6.34 0.31 -11.67
CA LEU A 121 6.31 1.78 -11.67
C LEU A 121 5.40 2.24 -12.82
N GLN A 122 4.50 3.17 -12.51
CA GLN A 122 3.70 3.87 -13.51
C GLN A 122 3.99 5.37 -13.50
N ASP A 123 3.86 5.99 -14.67
CA ASP A 123 3.92 7.43 -14.81
C ASP A 123 2.60 8.08 -14.37
N GLU A 124 2.69 9.30 -13.85
CA GLU A 124 1.50 10.08 -13.49
C GLU A 124 0.87 10.65 -14.77
N GLY A 125 -0.02 9.88 -15.40
CA GLY A 125 -0.66 10.27 -16.65
C GLY A 125 -1.42 9.18 -17.41
N GLU A 126 -1.33 7.92 -16.98
CA GLU A 126 -2.12 6.79 -17.50
C GLU A 126 -3.12 6.24 -16.46
#